data_AF-L0D975-F1
#
_entry.id   AF-L0D975-F1
#
_cell.length_a   1.000
_cell.length_b   1.000
_cell.length_c   1.000
_cell.angle_alpha   90.00
_cell.angle_beta   90.00
_cell.angle_gamma   90.00
#
_symmetry.space_group_name_H-M   'P 1'
#
loop_
_entity.id
_entity.type
_entity.pdbx_description
1 polymer ?
#
loop_
_entity_poly.entity_id
_entity_poly.type
_entity_poly.pdbx_seq_one_letter_code
_entity_poly.pdbx_strand_id
1 'polypeptide(L)'
;MTHRKSRSIGMGLVALLGFGLVWLDGRVAEGAGPAGIEWRSDLQRANAEAKAKQRLLWVQFTGSWCHFCTLMDGESFIHPKIVGQSRQHFVPIKLQCDTNEEVAAQLGVTGLPATILVSPSGEIVAKHEGYLDPESFHAFLESARARMARAAVAKATAPARGAKTASDSPAPPTPPPARVEASLALSGFCPVSLVQDHRLVQGQNAVSLEHEGHVYRFANPVVRDTFQRQPERFIPVNSGRCPVKQVDRGQAKSGEARFGVLFQGHLYLCSDDTSRVQFMKNPERYCHVDLADRGLCPHCWGHDFVLAKGQPQWSPTRDEFRDSTAELAARRSEASTRR
;
A
#
# COMPACT_ATOMS: atom_id res chain seq x y z
N MET A 1 -0.48 79.32 -35.28
CA MET A 1 -1.56 79.28 -36.29
C MET A 1 -1.04 78.63 -37.56
N THR A 2 -1.81 77.67 -38.07
CA THR A 2 -1.94 77.26 -39.48
C THR A 2 -0.77 76.59 -40.23
N HIS A 3 -1.06 75.36 -40.64
CA HIS A 3 -0.84 74.77 -41.97
C HIS A 3 0.59 74.32 -42.36
N ARG A 4 0.86 73.03 -42.53
CA ARG A 4 0.43 72.06 -43.58
C ARG A 4 1.33 72.12 -44.84
N LYS A 5 1.67 70.92 -45.32
CA LYS A 5 2.25 70.52 -46.63
C LYS A 5 3.79 70.50 -46.65
N SER A 6 4.48 69.63 -47.37
CA SER A 6 4.19 68.37 -48.08
C SER A 6 5.49 68.02 -48.82
N ARG A 7 5.78 66.72 -48.96
CA ARG A 7 6.50 66.07 -50.08
C ARG A 7 8.03 66.22 -50.25
N SER A 8 8.68 65.08 -49.96
CA SER A 8 9.55 64.25 -50.84
C SER A 8 10.84 64.82 -51.45
N ILE A 9 11.94 64.09 -51.23
CA ILE A 9 12.83 63.43 -52.22
C ILE A 9 14.18 63.20 -51.52
N GLY A 10 14.76 62.00 -51.63
CA GLY A 10 16.12 61.74 -51.17
C GLY A 10 16.47 60.27 -50.96
N MET A 11 16.32 59.45 -52.00
CA MET A 11 16.92 58.12 -52.06
C MET A 11 18.44 58.27 -52.15
N GLY A 12 19.16 57.94 -51.09
CA GLY A 12 20.61 58.03 -50.99
C GLY A 12 21.16 56.82 -50.25
N LEU A 13 21.37 55.74 -51.00
CA LEU A 13 21.94 54.49 -50.58
C LEU A 13 23.46 54.65 -50.50
N VAL A 14 24.02 54.75 -49.29
CA VAL A 14 25.46 54.53 -49.05
C VAL A 14 25.57 53.58 -47.87
N ALA A 15 25.57 52.29 -48.20
CA ALA A 15 26.17 51.28 -47.36
C ALA A 15 27.66 51.59 -47.25
N LEU A 16 28.23 51.53 -46.04
CA LEU A 16 29.57 51.02 -45.80
C LEU A 16 29.81 50.88 -44.29
N LEU A 17 30.17 49.64 -43.93
CA LEU A 17 30.89 49.26 -42.72
C LEU A 17 30.07 49.25 -41.43
N GLY A 18 29.10 48.32 -41.39
CA GLY A 18 28.63 47.75 -40.13
C GLY A 18 29.79 47.07 -39.40
N PHE A 19 30.42 47.82 -38.50
CA PHE A 19 31.13 47.24 -37.37
C PHE A 19 30.08 46.52 -36.54
N GLY A 20 29.86 45.25 -36.86
CA GLY A 20 29.06 44.35 -36.05
C GLY A 20 29.75 44.18 -34.70
N LEU A 21 29.53 45.12 -33.78
CA LEU A 21 29.44 44.77 -32.38
C LEU A 21 28.29 43.77 -32.29
N VAL A 22 28.64 42.50 -32.45
CA VAL A 22 27.89 41.42 -31.84
C VAL A 22 27.93 41.74 -30.35
N TRP A 23 26.93 42.48 -29.90
CA TRP A 23 26.44 42.33 -28.54
C TRP A 23 26.08 40.85 -28.45
N LEU A 24 27.04 40.04 -27.99
CA LEU A 24 26.70 38.81 -27.32
C LEU A 24 25.89 39.29 -26.11
N ASP A 25 24.59 39.39 -26.31
CA ASP A 25 23.59 39.35 -25.27
C ASP A 25 23.79 37.97 -24.63
N GLY A 26 24.79 37.90 -23.76
CA GLY A 26 25.07 36.80 -22.86
C GLY A 26 23.94 36.74 -21.87
N ARG A 27 22.75 36.39 -22.34
CA ARG A 27 21.79 35.69 -21.52
C ARG A 27 22.42 34.35 -21.22
N VAL A 28 23.27 34.36 -20.21
CA VAL A 28 23.39 33.23 -19.29
C VAL A 28 21.94 32.86 -19.02
N ALA A 29 21.52 31.70 -19.55
CA ALA A 29 20.25 31.13 -19.19
C ALA A 29 20.28 31.07 -17.66
N GLU A 30 19.49 31.93 -17.03
CA GLU A 30 19.34 31.98 -15.59
C GLU A 30 18.98 30.55 -15.20
N GLY A 31 19.96 29.83 -14.67
CA GLY A 31 19.80 28.45 -14.28
C GLY A 31 18.65 28.45 -13.29
N ALA A 32 17.55 27.82 -13.68
CA ALA A 32 16.45 27.56 -12.77
C ALA A 32 17.04 26.85 -11.55
N GLY A 33 17.22 27.59 -10.45
CA GLY A 33 17.54 26.99 -9.17
C GLY A 33 16.52 25.91 -8.85
N PRO A 34 16.78 25.03 -7.88
CA PRO A 34 15.85 23.96 -7.54
C PRO A 34 14.62 24.53 -6.84
N ALA A 35 13.73 25.20 -7.59
CA ALA A 35 12.39 25.49 -7.12
C ALA A 35 11.68 24.16 -6.81
N GLY A 36 11.05 24.05 -5.66
CA GLY A 36 10.42 22.80 -5.23
C GLY A 36 9.25 22.36 -6.11
N ILE A 37 8.51 21.39 -5.61
CA ILE A 37 7.25 20.95 -6.21
C ILE A 37 6.23 22.09 -6.14
N GLU A 38 5.61 22.39 -7.29
CA GLU A 38 4.65 23.49 -7.41
C GLU A 38 3.23 23.02 -7.01
N TRP A 39 3.00 22.86 -5.71
CA TRP A 39 1.74 22.34 -5.18
C TRP A 39 0.54 23.25 -5.48
N ARG A 40 -0.49 22.69 -6.11
CA ARG A 40 -1.83 23.31 -6.18
C ARG A 40 -2.58 23.09 -4.86
N SER A 41 -3.63 23.89 -4.64
CA SER A 41 -4.56 23.76 -3.51
C SER A 41 -6.04 23.63 -3.91
N ASP A 42 -6.38 23.89 -5.18
CA ASP A 42 -7.74 23.77 -5.72
C ASP A 42 -7.84 22.53 -6.60
N LEU A 43 -8.65 21.55 -6.16
CA LEU A 43 -8.78 20.25 -6.83
C LEU A 43 -9.45 20.36 -8.20
N GLN A 44 -10.47 21.22 -8.34
CA GLN A 44 -11.19 21.39 -9.60
C GLN A 44 -10.27 22.00 -10.67
N ARG A 45 -9.53 23.05 -10.30
CA ARG A 45 -8.55 23.69 -11.20
C ARG A 45 -7.39 22.75 -11.52
N ALA A 46 -6.86 22.03 -10.54
CA ALA A 46 -5.77 21.08 -10.76
C ALA A 46 -6.20 19.95 -11.72
N ASN A 47 -7.42 19.42 -11.56
CA ASN A 47 -7.96 18.39 -12.46
C ASN A 47 -8.18 18.94 -13.89
N ALA A 48 -8.71 20.16 -14.02
CA ALA A 48 -8.86 20.82 -15.32
C ALA A 48 -7.49 21.05 -15.99
N GLU A 49 -6.48 21.49 -15.23
CA GLU A 49 -5.10 21.66 -15.71
C GLU A 49 -4.50 20.32 -16.17
N ALA A 50 -4.65 19.25 -15.38
CA ALA A 50 -4.17 17.91 -15.71
C ALA A 50 -4.79 17.40 -17.03
N LYS A 51 -6.09 17.62 -17.22
CA LYS A 51 -6.81 17.31 -18.46
C LYS A 51 -6.29 18.12 -19.65
N ALA A 52 -6.17 19.44 -19.50
CA ALA A 52 -5.71 20.32 -20.56
C ALA A 52 -4.27 20.00 -21.00
N LYS A 53 -3.39 19.69 -20.04
CA LYS A 53 -1.97 19.38 -20.29
C LYS A 53 -1.70 17.91 -20.63
N GLN A 54 -2.71 17.03 -20.56
CA GLN A 54 -2.57 15.58 -20.68
C GLN A 54 -1.49 15.01 -19.74
N ARG A 55 -1.53 15.44 -18.47
CA ARG A 55 -0.58 15.04 -17.42
C ARG A 55 -1.29 14.30 -16.28
N LEU A 56 -0.54 13.49 -15.54
CA LEU A 56 -1.07 12.82 -14.34
C LEU A 56 -1.36 13.88 -13.26
N LEU A 57 -2.55 13.83 -12.69
CA LEU A 57 -2.85 14.56 -11.45
C LEU A 57 -2.22 13.78 -10.29
N TRP A 58 -1.29 14.39 -9.57
CA TRP A 58 -0.73 13.82 -8.35
C TRP A 58 -1.43 14.46 -7.16
N VAL A 59 -2.34 13.71 -6.53
CA VAL A 59 -3.01 14.10 -5.29
C VAL A 59 -2.20 13.60 -4.09
N GLN A 60 -1.64 14.53 -3.32
CA GLN A 60 -0.95 14.25 -2.08
C GLN A 60 -1.84 14.62 -0.89
N PHE A 61 -2.28 13.65 -0.12
CA PHE A 61 -2.90 13.89 1.18
C PHE A 61 -1.85 13.98 2.27
N THR A 62 -2.02 14.97 3.15
CA THR A 62 -1.19 15.25 4.30
C THR A 62 -2.06 15.58 5.52
N GLY A 63 -1.45 15.68 6.69
CA GLY A 63 -2.08 16.06 7.95
C GLY A 63 -1.08 16.82 8.81
N SER A 64 -1.52 17.86 9.53
CA SER A 64 -0.64 18.63 10.43
C SER A 64 -0.10 17.78 11.59
N TRP A 65 -0.83 16.73 11.97
CA TRP A 65 -0.50 15.76 13.01
C TRP A 65 0.35 14.58 12.51
N CYS A 66 0.65 14.52 11.21
CA CYS A 66 1.29 13.37 10.59
C CYS A 66 2.82 13.55 10.51
N HIS A 67 3.55 12.88 11.40
CA HIS A 67 5.02 12.92 11.44
C HIS A 67 5.66 12.48 10.11
N PHE A 68 5.20 11.35 9.54
CA PHE A 68 5.72 10.82 8.28
C PHE A 68 5.44 11.73 7.07
N CYS A 69 4.41 12.57 7.14
CA CYS A 69 4.12 13.55 6.12
C CYS A 69 5.20 14.65 6.11
N THR A 70 5.56 15.15 7.29
CA THR A 70 6.66 16.12 7.44
C THR A 70 8.00 15.51 7.01
N LEU A 71 8.25 14.24 7.35
CA LEU A 71 9.46 13.54 6.92
C LEU A 71 9.53 13.42 5.39
N MET A 72 8.43 13.02 4.75
CA MET A 72 8.35 12.88 3.30
C MET A 72 8.47 14.23 2.56
N ASP A 73 7.91 15.31 3.14
CA ASP A 73 8.08 16.68 2.66
C ASP A 73 9.57 17.09 2.70
N GLY A 74 10.29 16.72 3.77
CA GLY A 74 11.68 17.09 4.01
C GLY A 74 12.75 16.23 3.34
N GLU A 75 12.39 15.03 2.86
CA GLU A 75 13.35 14.10 2.24
C GLU A 75 12.98 13.82 0.78
N SER A 76 11.80 13.23 0.55
CA SER A 76 11.41 12.73 -0.77
C SER A 76 11.00 13.88 -1.71
N PHE A 77 10.20 14.83 -1.24
CA PHE A 77 9.67 15.88 -2.12
C PHE A 77 10.67 16.98 -2.49
N ILE A 78 11.79 17.08 -1.78
CA ILE A 78 12.90 17.97 -2.15
C ILE A 78 13.91 17.29 -3.08
N HIS A 79 13.81 15.98 -3.28
CA HIS A 79 14.81 15.25 -4.05
C HIS A 79 14.79 15.68 -5.54
N PRO A 80 15.94 16.03 -6.14
CA PRO A 80 15.98 16.65 -7.47
C PRO A 80 15.28 15.85 -8.57
N LYS A 81 15.39 14.51 -8.54
CA LYS A 81 14.73 13.63 -9.53
C LYS A 81 13.20 13.75 -9.44
N ILE A 82 12.65 13.82 -8.22
CA ILE A 82 11.21 13.89 -7.96
C ILE A 82 10.69 15.28 -8.35
N VAL A 83 11.40 16.34 -7.99
CA VAL A 83 11.09 17.71 -8.41
C VAL A 83 11.08 17.84 -9.93
N GLY A 84 12.09 17.27 -10.59
CA GLY A 84 12.19 17.24 -12.06
C GLY A 84 10.99 16.54 -12.71
N GLN A 85 10.65 15.35 -12.25
CA GLN A 85 9.48 14.61 -12.72
C GLN A 85 8.18 15.36 -12.50
N SER A 86 8.01 15.92 -11.30
CA SER A 86 6.80 16.66 -10.95
C SER A 86 6.50 17.76 -11.95
N ARG A 87 7.52 18.54 -12.36
CA ARG A 87 7.38 19.65 -13.31
C ARG A 87 7.07 19.18 -14.73
N GLN A 88 7.61 18.03 -15.13
CA GLN A 88 7.53 17.54 -16.50
C GLN A 88 6.24 16.76 -16.77
N HIS A 89 5.81 15.94 -15.82
CA HIS A 89 4.83 14.88 -16.07
C HIS A 89 3.58 14.95 -15.22
N PHE A 90 3.61 15.72 -14.13
CA PHE A 90 2.53 15.77 -13.16
C PHE A 90 1.93 17.17 -13.03
N VAL A 91 0.70 17.20 -12.53
CA VAL A 91 0.08 18.37 -11.91
C VAL A 91 -0.10 18.01 -10.42
N PRO A 92 0.80 18.45 -9.54
CA PRO A 92 0.77 18.09 -8.13
C PRO A 92 -0.22 18.96 -7.35
N ILE A 93 -1.02 18.35 -6.49
CA ILE A 93 -1.94 19.02 -5.56
C ILE A 93 -1.72 18.43 -4.17
N LYS A 94 -1.60 19.30 -3.15
CA LYS A 94 -1.48 18.88 -1.75
C LYS A 94 -2.73 19.27 -0.99
N LEU A 95 -3.41 18.28 -0.39
CA LEU A 95 -4.65 18.45 0.36
C LEU A 95 -4.45 18.00 1.80
N GLN A 96 -4.98 18.78 2.74
CA GLN A 96 -5.11 18.34 4.13
C GLN A 96 -6.27 17.34 4.21
N CYS A 97 -6.05 16.16 4.78
CA CYS A 97 -7.10 15.14 4.89
C CYS A 97 -8.30 15.62 5.71
N ASP A 98 -8.04 16.32 6.82
CA ASP A 98 -9.08 16.75 7.78
C ASP A 98 -10.03 17.81 7.20
N THR A 99 -9.57 18.59 6.23
CA THR A 99 -10.43 19.59 5.55
C THR A 99 -10.97 19.11 4.21
N ASN A 100 -10.53 17.94 3.74
CA ASN A 100 -10.92 17.34 2.47
C ASN A 100 -11.39 15.89 2.66
N GLU A 101 -12.11 15.63 3.76
CA GLU A 101 -12.50 14.27 4.18
C GLU A 101 -13.33 13.54 3.13
N GLU A 102 -14.27 14.22 2.48
CA GLU A 102 -15.11 13.62 1.44
C GLU A 102 -14.26 13.15 0.24
N VAL A 103 -13.30 13.97 -0.18
CA VAL A 103 -12.38 13.62 -1.29
C VAL A 103 -11.46 12.48 -0.86
N ALA A 104 -10.94 12.53 0.37
CA ALA A 104 -10.12 11.47 0.94
C ALA A 104 -10.89 10.14 0.97
N ALA A 105 -12.15 10.15 1.43
CA ALA A 105 -13.02 8.97 1.49
C ALA A 105 -13.37 8.42 0.10
N GLN A 106 -13.71 9.29 -0.87
CA GLN A 106 -13.98 8.89 -2.26
C GLN A 106 -12.77 8.22 -2.92
N LEU A 107 -11.56 8.69 -2.58
CA LEU A 107 -10.30 8.11 -3.05
C LEU A 107 -9.80 6.96 -2.14
N GLY A 108 -10.60 6.58 -1.15
CA GLY A 108 -10.37 5.48 -0.21
C GLY A 108 -9.12 5.65 0.65
N VAL A 109 -8.70 6.88 0.96
CA VAL A 109 -7.54 7.19 1.79
C VAL A 109 -7.83 6.81 3.23
N THR A 110 -6.96 5.99 3.83
CA THR A 110 -7.12 5.48 5.20
C THR A 110 -5.92 5.76 6.10
N GLY A 111 -4.79 6.15 5.52
CA GLY A 111 -3.56 6.51 6.20
C GLY A 111 -2.79 7.60 5.45
N LEU A 112 -1.83 8.21 6.14
CA LEU A 112 -1.05 9.33 5.64
C LEU A 112 0.47 9.06 5.80
N PRO A 113 1.32 9.72 4.99
CA PRO A 113 0.97 10.48 3.79
C PRO A 113 0.36 9.57 2.72
N ALA A 114 -0.58 10.07 1.90
CA ALA A 114 -1.14 9.29 0.81
C ALA A 114 -0.93 9.96 -0.54
N THR A 115 -0.36 9.22 -1.48
CA THR A 115 -0.07 9.67 -2.84
C THR A 115 -0.97 8.93 -3.81
N ILE A 116 -1.76 9.67 -4.58
CA ILE A 116 -2.68 9.12 -5.57
C ILE A 116 -2.39 9.76 -6.92
N LEU A 117 -2.15 8.93 -7.93
CA LEU A 117 -1.86 9.38 -9.29
C LEU A 117 -3.05 9.06 -10.18
N VAL A 118 -3.67 10.10 -10.72
CA VAL A 118 -4.91 10.02 -11.51
C VAL A 118 -4.62 10.44 -12.94
N SER A 119 -5.11 9.68 -13.92
CA SER A 119 -5.00 10.00 -15.34
C SER A 119 -5.86 11.19 -15.74
N PRO A 120 -5.60 11.83 -16.89
CA PRO A 120 -6.50 12.82 -17.47
C PRO A 120 -7.94 12.32 -17.69
N SER A 121 -8.15 11.01 -17.86
CA SER A 121 -9.49 10.41 -17.96
C SER A 121 -10.20 10.26 -16.61
N GLY A 122 -9.51 10.52 -15.49
CA GLY A 122 -10.05 10.37 -14.13
C GLY A 122 -9.82 8.99 -13.52
N GLU A 123 -9.01 8.13 -14.14
CA GLU A 123 -8.71 6.79 -13.62
C GLU A 123 -7.52 6.83 -12.66
N ILE A 124 -7.61 6.12 -11.54
CA ILE A 124 -6.47 5.98 -10.62
C ILE A 124 -5.45 5.03 -11.25
N VAL A 125 -4.28 5.56 -11.59
CA VAL A 125 -3.17 4.83 -12.22
C VAL A 125 -2.30 4.14 -11.17
N ALA A 126 -2.11 4.80 -10.03
CA ALA A 126 -1.37 4.26 -8.90
C ALA A 126 -1.78 4.96 -7.61
N LYS A 127 -1.64 4.24 -6.49
CA LYS A 127 -1.92 4.74 -5.16
C LYS A 127 -0.93 4.14 -4.16
N HIS A 128 -0.46 4.96 -3.22
CA HIS A 128 0.35 4.54 -2.10
C HIS A 128 -0.08 5.29 -0.84
N GLU A 129 -0.12 4.62 0.31
CA GLU A 129 -0.36 5.21 1.62
C GLU A 129 0.80 4.81 2.53
N GLY A 130 1.35 5.79 3.25
CA GLY A 130 2.58 5.64 4.03
C GLY A 130 3.76 6.42 3.45
N TYR A 131 4.83 6.47 4.24
CA TYR A 131 6.08 7.10 3.83
C TYR A 131 6.78 6.27 2.74
N LEU A 132 7.31 6.97 1.75
CA LEU A 132 8.29 6.43 0.81
C LEU A 132 9.53 7.29 0.84
N ASP A 133 10.69 6.64 0.91
CA ASP A 133 11.99 7.29 0.73
C ASP A 133 12.16 7.82 -0.71
N PRO A 134 13.16 8.70 -0.97
CA PRO A 134 13.29 9.34 -2.27
C PRO A 134 13.42 8.39 -3.47
N GLU A 135 14.13 7.27 -3.33
CA GLU A 135 14.33 6.35 -4.45
C GLU A 135 13.08 5.50 -4.71
N SER A 136 12.44 5.00 -3.65
CA SER A 136 11.16 4.28 -3.76
C SER A 136 10.04 5.17 -4.31
N PHE A 137 9.99 6.43 -3.88
CA PHE A 137 9.00 7.39 -4.37
C PHE A 137 9.21 7.75 -5.85
N HIS A 138 10.46 7.97 -6.26
CA HIS A 138 10.80 8.17 -7.66
C HIS A 138 10.41 6.97 -8.54
N ALA A 139 10.70 5.75 -8.09
CA ALA A 139 10.31 4.53 -8.80
C ALA A 139 8.78 4.39 -8.90
N PHE A 140 8.06 4.76 -7.84
CA PHE A 140 6.60 4.79 -7.85
C PHE A 140 6.06 5.75 -8.92
N LEU A 141 6.56 6.99 -9.00
CA LEU A 141 6.19 7.97 -10.03
C LEU A 141 6.46 7.46 -11.45
N GLU A 142 7.64 6.89 -11.70
CA GLU A 142 7.98 6.33 -13.02
C GLU A 142 7.07 5.18 -13.41
N SER A 143 6.76 4.29 -12.48
CA SER A 143 5.90 3.14 -12.75
C SER A 143 4.50 3.58 -13.18
N ALA A 144 3.97 4.65 -12.58
CA ALA A 144 2.67 5.20 -12.94
C ALA A 144 2.71 5.88 -14.31
N ARG A 145 3.76 6.64 -14.63
CA ARG A 145 3.96 7.23 -15.95
C ARG A 145 4.03 6.16 -17.03
N ALA A 146 4.76 5.07 -16.78
CA ALA A 146 4.85 3.93 -17.69
C ALA A 146 3.49 3.23 -17.89
N ARG A 147 2.71 3.05 -16.82
CA ARG A 147 1.34 2.51 -16.92
C ARG A 147 0.42 3.40 -17.74
N MET A 148 0.43 4.72 -17.52
CA MET A 148 -0.35 5.67 -18.31
C MET A 148 0.05 5.64 -19.79
N ALA A 149 1.35 5.63 -20.09
CA ALA A 149 1.83 5.57 -21.47
C ALA A 149 1.37 4.28 -22.18
N ARG A 150 1.48 3.12 -21.50
CA ARG A 150 0.99 1.84 -22.03
C ARG A 150 -0.52 1.84 -22.26
N ALA A 151 -1.30 2.39 -21.33
CA ALA A 151 -2.75 2.50 -21.47
C ALA A 151 -3.15 3.41 -22.64
N ALA A 152 -2.44 4.52 -22.83
CA ALA A 152 -2.65 5.42 -23.97
C ALA A 152 -2.37 4.73 -25.31
N VAL A 153 -1.26 3.98 -25.41
CA VAL A 153 -0.92 3.21 -26.61
C VAL A 153 -1.99 2.13 -26.89
N ALA A 154 -2.40 1.37 -25.88
CA ALA A 154 -3.41 0.33 -26.02
C ALA A 154 -4.76 0.90 -26.49
N LYS A 155 -5.16 2.06 -25.97
CA LYS A 155 -6.40 2.75 -26.38
C LYS A 155 -6.33 3.31 -27.80
N ALA A 156 -5.14 3.69 -28.27
CA ALA A 156 -4.92 4.16 -29.64
C ALA A 156 -4.79 3.03 -30.68
N THR A 157 -4.38 1.82 -30.27
CA THR A 157 -4.23 0.64 -31.16
C THR A 157 -5.42 -0.32 -31.13
N ALA A 158 -6.42 -0.08 -30.28
CA ALA A 158 -7.66 -0.85 -30.29
C ALA A 158 -8.46 -0.55 -31.57
N PRO A 159 -8.73 -1.54 -32.45
CA PRO A 159 -9.60 -1.31 -33.59
C PRO A 159 -11.01 -1.02 -33.08
N ALA A 160 -11.65 0.02 -33.66
CA ALA A 160 -13.03 0.37 -33.40
C ALA A 160 -13.96 -0.77 -33.82
N ARG A 161 -14.20 -1.73 -32.91
CA ARG A 161 -15.19 -2.77 -33.12
C ARG A 161 -16.53 -2.22 -32.65
N GLY A 162 -17.37 -1.91 -33.64
CA GLY A 162 -18.64 -1.23 -33.49
C GLY A 162 -19.59 -1.92 -32.51
N ALA A 163 -20.41 -1.08 -31.89
CA ALA A 163 -21.52 -1.46 -31.05
C ALA A 163 -22.44 -2.47 -31.75
N LYS A 164 -22.70 -3.59 -31.08
CA LYS A 164 -23.97 -4.31 -31.21
C LYS A 164 -24.58 -4.46 -29.82
N THR A 165 -25.71 -3.79 -29.65
CA THR A 165 -26.74 -4.02 -28.63
C THR A 165 -27.54 -5.30 -28.94
N ALA A 166 -28.36 -5.70 -27.96
CA ALA A 166 -29.17 -6.93 -27.81
C ALA A 166 -28.38 -8.07 -27.13
N SER A 167 -28.50 -8.25 -25.81
CA SER A 167 -29.68 -8.80 -25.11
C SER A 167 -30.08 -10.16 -25.64
N ASP A 168 -29.37 -11.18 -25.18
CA ASP A 168 -29.96 -12.40 -24.64
C ASP A 168 -28.92 -13.05 -23.72
N SER A 169 -29.20 -13.04 -22.42
CA SER A 169 -28.39 -13.70 -21.40
C SER A 169 -29.08 -15.00 -21.04
N PRO A 170 -28.50 -16.19 -21.29
CA PRO A 170 -28.95 -17.40 -20.62
C PRO A 170 -28.59 -17.27 -19.14
N ALA A 171 -29.56 -17.51 -18.27
CA ALA A 171 -29.40 -17.42 -16.82
C ALA A 171 -28.16 -18.21 -16.33
N PRO A 172 -27.35 -17.67 -15.39
CA PRO A 172 -26.24 -18.41 -14.82
C PRO A 172 -26.75 -19.63 -14.04
N PRO A 173 -26.01 -20.75 -14.06
CA PRO A 173 -26.42 -21.97 -13.37
C PRO A 173 -26.43 -21.75 -11.86
N THR A 174 -27.40 -22.40 -11.22
CA THR A 174 -27.65 -22.41 -9.78
C THR A 174 -26.38 -22.81 -9.01
N PRO A 175 -25.99 -22.10 -7.94
CA PRO A 175 -24.84 -22.49 -7.13
C PRO A 175 -25.11 -23.84 -6.43
N PRO A 176 -24.12 -24.75 -6.37
CA PRO A 176 -24.24 -25.98 -5.60
C PRO A 176 -24.40 -25.68 -4.10
N PRO A 177 -25.06 -26.56 -3.34
CA PRO A 177 -25.50 -26.25 -1.99
C PRO A 177 -24.33 -26.09 -1.02
N ALA A 178 -24.53 -25.17 -0.08
CA ALA A 178 -23.68 -24.91 1.05
C ALA A 178 -23.22 -26.21 1.73
N ARG A 179 -21.90 -26.40 1.81
CA ARG A 179 -21.28 -27.46 2.61
C ARG A 179 -20.32 -26.81 3.60
N VAL A 180 -20.77 -26.85 4.86
CA VAL A 180 -20.09 -26.66 6.16
C VAL A 180 -19.48 -25.28 6.40
N GLU A 181 -19.94 -24.65 7.48
CA GLU A 181 -19.35 -23.46 8.10
C GLU A 181 -17.92 -23.77 8.58
N ALA A 182 -16.98 -23.89 7.64
CA ALA A 182 -15.57 -23.77 7.97
C ALA A 182 -15.36 -22.33 8.46
N SER A 183 -14.85 -22.20 9.69
CA SER A 183 -14.67 -20.91 10.36
C SER A 183 -13.82 -20.01 9.47
N LEU A 184 -14.47 -18.99 8.88
CA LEU A 184 -13.87 -18.09 7.92
C LEU A 184 -12.70 -17.34 8.58
N ALA A 185 -11.47 -17.65 8.16
CA ALA A 185 -10.29 -17.06 8.75
C ALA A 185 -10.19 -15.56 8.42
N LEU A 186 -9.59 -14.81 9.35
CA LEU A 186 -9.40 -13.37 9.25
C LEU A 186 -10.68 -12.62 8.89
N SER A 187 -11.85 -13.09 9.32
CA SER A 187 -13.15 -12.51 8.97
C SER A 187 -13.39 -12.36 7.46
N GLY A 188 -12.69 -13.16 6.64
CA GLY A 188 -12.77 -13.12 5.18
C GLY A 188 -11.83 -12.14 4.50
N PHE A 189 -10.91 -11.51 5.24
CA PHE A 189 -9.86 -10.65 4.67
C PHE A 189 -8.71 -11.48 4.10
N CYS A 190 -8.08 -10.95 3.05
CA CYS A 190 -6.95 -11.55 2.35
C CYS A 190 -5.69 -11.55 3.25
N PRO A 191 -5.16 -12.73 3.65
CA PRO A 191 -3.96 -12.83 4.49
C PRO A 191 -2.74 -12.21 3.82
N VAL A 192 -2.56 -12.46 2.53
CA VAL A 192 -1.37 -12.01 1.79
C VAL A 192 -1.37 -10.50 1.65
N SER A 193 -2.51 -9.89 1.34
CA SER A 193 -2.60 -8.43 1.29
C SER A 193 -2.46 -7.79 2.67
N LEU A 194 -2.91 -8.46 3.73
CA LEU A 194 -2.71 -7.99 5.09
C LEU A 194 -1.22 -8.00 5.47
N VAL A 195 -0.47 -9.03 5.07
CA VAL A 195 0.92 -9.22 5.50
C VAL A 195 1.94 -8.55 4.57
N GLN A 196 1.77 -8.65 3.25
CA GLN A 196 2.71 -8.06 2.28
C GLN A 196 2.38 -6.61 1.98
N ASP A 197 1.10 -6.31 1.78
CA ASP A 197 0.67 -4.98 1.35
C ASP A 197 0.28 -4.09 2.53
N HIS A 198 0.18 -4.63 3.74
CA HIS A 198 -0.39 -3.96 4.93
C HIS A 198 -1.81 -3.43 4.69
N ARG A 199 -2.58 -4.07 3.80
CA ARG A 199 -3.93 -3.67 3.39
C ARG A 199 -4.96 -4.69 3.81
N LEU A 200 -6.03 -4.24 4.47
CA LEU A 200 -7.24 -5.06 4.62
C LEU A 200 -8.01 -5.06 3.30
N VAL A 201 -7.88 -6.15 2.55
CA VAL A 201 -8.64 -6.38 1.31
C VAL A 201 -9.61 -7.52 1.56
N GLN A 202 -10.89 -7.31 1.24
CA GLN A 202 -11.89 -8.38 1.31
C GLN A 202 -11.54 -9.48 0.30
N GLY A 203 -11.38 -10.71 0.78
CA GLY A 203 -11.17 -11.86 -0.09
C GLY A 203 -12.44 -12.25 -0.85
N GLN A 204 -12.28 -12.72 -2.08
CA GLN A 204 -13.39 -13.17 -2.91
C GLN A 204 -13.75 -14.62 -2.58
N ASN A 205 -15.04 -14.95 -2.50
CA ASN A 205 -15.46 -16.32 -2.17
C ASN A 205 -15.02 -17.34 -3.25
N ALA A 206 -15.04 -16.92 -4.51
CA ALA A 206 -14.58 -17.71 -5.66
C ALA A 206 -13.05 -17.94 -5.67
N VAL A 207 -12.29 -17.18 -4.89
CA VAL A 207 -10.85 -17.33 -4.73
C VAL A 207 -10.55 -17.62 -3.28
N SER A 208 -10.87 -18.84 -2.86
CA SER A 208 -10.67 -19.36 -1.51
C SER A 208 -9.77 -20.59 -1.49
N LEU A 209 -9.14 -20.84 -0.34
CA LEU A 209 -8.32 -22.03 -0.09
C LEU A 209 -8.50 -22.41 1.38
N GLU A 210 -8.64 -23.71 1.63
CA GLU A 210 -8.70 -24.27 2.98
C GLU A 210 -7.29 -24.65 3.44
N HIS A 211 -6.93 -24.26 4.66
CA HIS A 211 -5.66 -24.61 5.28
C HIS A 211 -5.87 -24.75 6.80
N GLU A 212 -5.41 -25.85 7.39
CA GLU A 212 -5.55 -26.16 8.83
C GLU A 212 -7.01 -26.03 9.35
N GLY A 213 -7.99 -26.49 8.56
CA GLY A 213 -9.42 -26.43 8.91
C GLY A 213 -10.05 -25.04 8.82
N HIS A 214 -9.29 -24.04 8.36
CA HIS A 214 -9.74 -22.68 8.14
C HIS A 214 -9.87 -22.34 6.66
N VAL A 215 -10.94 -21.64 6.29
CA VAL A 215 -11.10 -21.13 4.92
C VAL A 215 -10.55 -19.72 4.83
N TYR A 216 -9.51 -19.56 4.02
CA TYR A 216 -8.93 -18.28 3.67
C TYR A 216 -9.50 -17.80 2.33
N ARG A 217 -9.83 -16.50 2.26
CA ARG A 217 -10.29 -15.86 1.02
C ARG A 217 -9.24 -14.88 0.53
N PHE A 218 -9.09 -14.75 -0.78
CA PHE A 218 -7.99 -14.01 -1.40
C PHE A 218 -8.51 -12.93 -2.34
N ALA A 219 -7.76 -11.83 -2.45
CA ALA A 219 -8.12 -10.71 -3.30
C ALA A 219 -8.14 -11.07 -4.79
N ASN A 220 -7.26 -12.00 -5.20
CA ASN A 220 -7.15 -12.52 -6.57
C ASN A 220 -6.39 -13.87 -6.58
N PRO A 221 -6.41 -14.63 -7.69
CA PRO A 221 -5.74 -15.93 -7.76
C PRO A 221 -4.22 -15.88 -7.57
N VAL A 222 -3.55 -14.79 -7.97
CA VAL A 222 -2.09 -14.65 -7.83
C VAL A 222 -1.69 -14.62 -6.36
N VAL A 223 -2.39 -13.86 -5.52
CA VAL A 223 -2.10 -13.80 -4.08
C VAL A 223 -2.50 -15.09 -3.36
N ARG A 224 -3.54 -15.80 -3.83
CA ARG A 224 -3.84 -17.17 -3.34
C ARG A 224 -2.65 -18.11 -3.59
N ASP A 225 -2.06 -18.08 -4.78
CA ASP A 225 -0.92 -18.94 -5.12
C ASP A 225 0.35 -18.56 -4.35
N THR A 226 0.49 -17.28 -3.97
CA THR A 226 1.52 -16.85 -3.02
C THR A 226 1.31 -17.43 -1.63
N PHE A 227 0.06 -17.42 -1.13
CA PHE A 227 -0.29 -18.04 0.15
C PHE A 227 0.02 -19.54 0.15
N GLN A 228 -0.41 -20.26 -0.89
CA GLN A 228 -0.22 -21.71 -0.98
C GLN A 228 1.26 -22.14 -0.94
N ARG A 229 2.17 -21.28 -1.40
CA ARG A 229 3.61 -21.56 -1.41
C ARG A 229 4.30 -21.38 -0.06
N GLN A 230 3.82 -20.45 0.76
CA GLN A 230 4.43 -20.09 2.06
C GLN A 230 3.35 -19.71 3.10
N PRO A 231 2.44 -20.63 3.45
CA PRO A 231 1.29 -20.32 4.29
C PRO A 231 1.70 -19.85 5.69
N GLU A 232 2.78 -20.41 6.25
CA GLU A 232 3.28 -20.07 7.60
C GLU A 232 3.55 -18.58 7.82
N ARG A 233 3.85 -17.83 6.76
CA ARG A 233 4.16 -16.41 6.83
C ARG A 233 2.90 -15.53 6.89
N PHE A 234 1.77 -16.05 6.44
CA PHE A 234 0.52 -15.31 6.30
C PHE A 234 -0.52 -15.63 7.36
N ILE A 235 -0.33 -16.76 8.05
CA ILE A 235 -1.23 -17.23 9.10
C ILE A 235 -0.93 -16.48 10.39
N PRO A 236 -1.96 -15.97 11.09
CA PRO A 236 -1.76 -15.29 12.34
C PRO A 236 -1.27 -16.26 13.41
N VAL A 237 -0.22 -15.86 14.12
CA VAL A 237 0.32 -16.63 15.24
C VAL A 237 -0.66 -16.64 16.43
N ASN A 238 -0.37 -17.46 17.45
CA ASN A 238 -1.26 -17.66 18.60
C ASN A 238 -2.70 -18.05 18.20
N SER A 239 -2.85 -18.79 17.09
CA SER A 239 -4.15 -19.20 16.54
C SER A 239 -5.12 -18.02 16.34
N GLY A 240 -4.59 -16.83 16.04
CA GLY A 240 -5.39 -15.61 15.87
C GLY A 240 -5.97 -15.00 17.16
N ARG A 241 -5.57 -15.47 18.35
CA ARG A 241 -5.97 -14.88 19.64
C ARG A 241 -5.13 -13.66 19.99
N CYS A 242 -5.75 -12.71 20.68
CA CYS A 242 -5.12 -11.46 21.10
C CYS A 242 -3.97 -11.69 22.10
N PRO A 243 -2.71 -11.40 21.72
CA PRO A 243 -1.55 -11.61 22.59
C PRO A 243 -1.65 -10.79 23.88
N VAL A 244 -2.08 -9.53 23.79
CA VAL A 244 -2.12 -8.61 24.94
C VAL A 244 -3.16 -9.03 25.97
N LYS A 245 -4.39 -9.38 25.54
CA LYS A 245 -5.44 -9.85 26.46
C LYS A 245 -5.05 -11.18 27.12
N GLN A 246 -4.37 -12.05 26.38
CA GLN A 246 -3.93 -13.33 26.91
C GLN A 246 -2.80 -13.17 27.93
N VAL A 247 -1.76 -12.39 27.61
CA VAL A 247 -0.60 -12.20 28.50
C VAL A 247 -0.96 -11.39 29.74
N ASP A 248 -1.71 -10.29 29.59
CA ASP A 248 -1.94 -9.39 30.73
C ASP A 248 -3.15 -9.76 31.58
N ARG A 249 -4.16 -10.42 30.99
CA ARG A 249 -5.43 -10.72 31.68
C ARG A 249 -5.76 -12.21 31.71
N GLY A 250 -4.94 -13.07 31.10
CA GLY A 250 -5.24 -14.51 30.97
C GLY A 250 -6.45 -14.80 30.08
N GLN A 251 -6.88 -13.85 29.25
CA GLN A 251 -8.11 -13.95 28.47
C GLN A 251 -7.84 -14.45 27.04
N ALA A 252 -8.47 -15.56 26.66
CA ALA A 252 -8.44 -16.10 25.31
C ALA A 252 -9.44 -15.36 24.38
N LYS A 253 -9.25 -14.06 24.21
CA LYS A 253 -10.10 -13.24 23.31
C LYS A 253 -9.59 -13.34 21.87
N SER A 254 -10.48 -13.60 20.91
CA SER A 254 -10.13 -13.58 19.49
C SER A 254 -9.59 -12.21 19.07
N GLY A 255 -8.51 -12.22 18.29
CA GLY A 255 -8.01 -11.03 17.62
C GLY A 255 -8.82 -10.72 16.36
N GLU A 256 -8.64 -9.52 15.83
CA GLU A 256 -9.32 -9.06 14.63
C GLU A 256 -8.28 -8.58 13.60
N ALA A 257 -8.50 -8.93 12.32
CA ALA A 257 -7.58 -8.59 11.22
C ALA A 257 -7.28 -7.09 11.14
N ARG A 258 -8.26 -6.22 11.46
CA ARG A 258 -8.11 -4.75 11.42
C ARG A 258 -7.14 -4.20 12.47
N PHE A 259 -6.91 -4.94 13.55
CA PHE A 259 -5.93 -4.60 14.58
C PHE A 259 -4.70 -5.52 14.48
N GLY A 260 -4.41 -6.03 13.29
CA GLY A 260 -3.22 -6.81 12.99
C GLY A 260 -1.94 -6.00 13.21
N VAL A 261 -0.94 -6.65 13.77
CA VAL A 261 0.42 -6.14 13.93
C VAL A 261 1.38 -7.13 13.29
N LEU A 262 2.29 -6.62 12.47
CA LEU A 262 3.41 -7.40 11.98
C LEU A 262 4.64 -7.13 12.82
N PHE A 263 5.24 -8.19 13.34
CA PHE A 263 6.47 -8.10 14.11
C PHE A 263 7.36 -9.30 13.78
N GLN A 264 8.63 -9.04 13.44
CA GLN A 264 9.61 -10.07 13.04
C GLN A 264 9.13 -11.00 11.90
N GLY A 265 8.31 -10.47 10.99
CA GLY A 265 7.77 -11.26 9.86
C GLY A 265 6.55 -12.11 10.19
N HIS A 266 6.03 -12.03 11.42
CA HIS A 266 4.85 -12.76 11.88
C HIS A 266 3.65 -11.84 12.11
N LEU A 267 2.46 -12.34 11.79
CA LEU A 267 1.19 -11.62 11.96
C LEU A 267 0.58 -11.93 13.33
N TYR A 268 0.37 -10.90 14.14
CA TYR A 268 -0.31 -10.95 15.43
C TYR A 268 -1.65 -10.23 15.32
N LEU A 269 -2.73 -10.80 15.85
CA LEU A 269 -4.06 -10.16 15.80
C LEU A 269 -4.45 -9.62 17.17
N CYS A 270 -4.56 -8.29 17.31
CA CYS A 270 -5.10 -7.70 18.54
C CYS A 270 -6.64 -7.65 18.50
N SER A 271 -7.28 -7.62 19.67
CA SER A 271 -8.75 -7.58 19.77
C SER A 271 -9.34 -6.18 19.63
N ASP A 272 -8.53 -5.14 19.82
CA ASP A 272 -8.94 -3.74 19.83
C ASP A 272 -7.71 -2.85 19.65
N ASP A 273 -7.95 -1.58 19.31
CA ASP A 273 -6.89 -0.60 19.07
C ASP A 273 -5.99 -0.37 20.30
N THR A 274 -6.58 -0.37 21.51
CA THR A 274 -5.81 -0.25 22.75
C THR A 274 -4.80 -1.38 22.90
N SER A 275 -5.23 -2.62 22.64
CA SER A 275 -4.37 -3.80 22.66
C SER A 275 -3.30 -3.73 21.57
N ARG A 276 -3.64 -3.23 20.37
CA ARG A 276 -2.68 -3.01 19.28
C ARG A 276 -1.58 -2.02 19.68
N VAL A 277 -1.96 -0.84 20.18
CA VAL A 277 -1.02 0.18 20.64
C VAL A 277 -0.14 -0.37 21.77
N GLN A 278 -0.72 -1.15 22.68
CA GLN A 278 0.02 -1.76 23.77
C GLN A 278 1.01 -2.83 23.29
N PHE A 279 0.64 -3.64 22.29
CA PHE A 279 1.56 -4.57 21.64
C PHE A 279 2.74 -3.82 21.01
N MET A 280 2.45 -2.76 20.23
CA MET A 280 3.48 -1.96 19.55
C MET A 280 4.42 -1.25 20.51
N LYS A 281 3.96 -0.87 21.71
CA LYS A 281 4.81 -0.27 22.75
C LYS A 281 5.82 -1.24 23.35
N ASN A 282 5.45 -2.52 23.51
CA ASN A 282 6.30 -3.54 24.13
C ASN A 282 6.22 -4.88 23.39
N PRO A 283 6.65 -4.96 22.12
CA PRO A 283 6.41 -6.14 21.29
C PRO A 283 7.13 -7.38 21.80
N GLU A 284 8.34 -7.24 22.38
CA GLU A 284 9.10 -8.36 22.97
C GLU A 284 8.37 -9.08 24.10
N ARG A 285 7.44 -8.41 24.78
CA ARG A 285 6.65 -9.01 25.85
C ARG A 285 5.56 -9.93 25.32
N TYR A 286 5.02 -9.63 24.14
CA TYR A 286 3.84 -10.30 23.61
C TYR A 286 4.13 -11.21 22.41
N CYS A 287 5.28 -11.04 21.75
CA CYS A 287 5.62 -11.80 20.55
C CYS A 287 5.80 -13.31 20.81
N HIS A 288 6.03 -13.69 22.07
CA HIS A 288 6.24 -15.07 22.52
C HIS A 288 5.00 -15.70 23.19
N VAL A 289 3.81 -15.11 23.01
CA VAL A 289 2.57 -15.53 23.71
C VAL A 289 2.16 -16.98 23.45
N ASP A 290 2.54 -17.51 22.30
CA ASP A 290 2.22 -18.87 21.85
C ASP A 290 3.31 -19.88 22.21
N LEU A 291 4.47 -19.42 22.70
CA LEU A 291 5.56 -20.29 23.13
C LEU A 291 5.27 -20.90 24.50
N ALA A 292 5.38 -22.23 24.56
CA ALA A 292 5.46 -22.94 25.83
C ALA A 292 6.65 -22.41 26.67
N ASP A 293 6.58 -22.60 28.00
CA ASP A 293 7.68 -22.29 28.93
C ASP A 293 8.24 -20.85 28.88
N ARG A 294 7.34 -19.87 28.90
CA ARG A 294 7.66 -18.42 29.01
C ARG A 294 8.54 -17.89 27.85
N GLY A 295 8.46 -18.48 26.66
CA GLY A 295 9.21 -18.04 25.48
C GLY A 295 10.54 -18.78 25.27
N LEU A 296 10.80 -19.83 26.04
CA LEU A 296 11.99 -20.67 25.88
C LEU A 296 11.71 -21.86 24.96
N CYS A 297 12.70 -22.24 24.16
CA CYS A 297 12.60 -23.38 23.27
C CYS A 297 12.54 -24.69 24.08
N PRO A 298 11.44 -25.47 24.04
CA PRO A 298 11.33 -26.72 24.80
C PRO A 298 12.34 -27.77 24.35
N HIS A 299 12.72 -27.75 23.07
CA HIS A 299 13.71 -28.65 22.48
C HIS A 299 15.12 -28.37 23.04
N CYS A 300 15.55 -27.11 23.03
CA CYS A 300 16.88 -26.71 23.53
C CYS A 300 16.99 -26.89 25.06
N TRP A 301 15.90 -26.61 25.78
CA TRP A 301 15.85 -26.82 27.22
C TRP A 301 15.83 -28.30 27.60
N GLY A 302 15.13 -29.15 26.84
CA GLY A 302 14.98 -30.58 27.11
C GLY A 302 16.15 -31.48 26.70
N HIS A 303 16.89 -31.12 25.64
CA HIS A 303 17.99 -31.95 25.12
C HIS A 303 19.37 -31.51 25.65
N ASP A 304 19.64 -30.20 25.66
CA ASP A 304 20.98 -29.67 25.97
C ASP A 304 21.02 -28.75 27.20
N PHE A 305 19.88 -28.56 27.89
CA PHE A 305 19.72 -27.59 28.99
C PHE A 305 20.13 -26.16 28.61
N VAL A 306 19.99 -25.80 27.33
CA VAL A 306 20.35 -24.48 26.82
C VAL A 306 19.13 -23.56 26.87
N LEU A 307 19.30 -22.40 27.52
CA LEU A 307 18.34 -21.29 27.52
C LEU A 307 18.35 -20.58 26.15
N ALA A 308 17.63 -21.14 25.18
CA ALA A 308 17.38 -20.50 23.89
C ALA A 308 15.97 -19.94 23.82
N LYS A 309 15.81 -18.72 23.26
CA LYS A 309 14.47 -18.20 22.91
C LYS A 309 13.85 -19.10 21.85
N GLY A 310 12.63 -19.58 22.09
CA GLY A 310 11.85 -20.32 21.10
C GLY A 310 11.35 -19.39 19.99
N GLN A 311 11.05 -19.94 18.81
CA GLN A 311 10.40 -19.16 17.76
C GLN A 311 8.92 -19.56 17.64
N PRO A 312 7.99 -18.58 17.58
CA PRO A 312 6.55 -18.79 17.56
C PRO A 312 6.07 -19.86 16.57
N GLN A 313 6.66 -19.92 15.37
CA GLN A 313 6.24 -20.87 14.34
C GLN A 313 6.57 -22.34 14.65
N TRP A 314 7.42 -22.60 15.64
CA TRP A 314 7.76 -23.96 16.10
C TRP A 314 7.12 -24.29 17.44
N SER A 315 6.24 -23.42 17.94
CA SER A 315 5.56 -23.69 19.20
C SER A 315 4.45 -24.72 18.98
N PRO A 316 4.50 -25.88 19.66
CA PRO A 316 3.33 -26.74 19.71
C PRO A 316 2.20 -25.96 20.39
N THR A 317 1.00 -25.96 19.79
CA THR A 317 -0.12 -25.29 20.45
C THR A 317 -0.36 -25.94 21.81
N ARG A 318 -0.74 -25.12 22.81
CA ARG A 318 -0.92 -25.63 24.19
C ARG A 318 -2.02 -26.70 24.27
N ASP A 319 -2.93 -26.72 23.30
CA ASP A 319 -3.96 -27.75 23.12
C ASP A 319 -3.36 -29.04 22.52
N GLU A 320 -2.53 -28.96 21.47
CA GLU A 320 -1.80 -30.13 20.95
C GLU A 320 -0.85 -30.74 21.99
N PHE A 321 -0.25 -29.93 22.86
CA PHE A 321 0.60 -30.43 23.94
C PHE A 321 -0.22 -31.13 25.04
N ARG A 322 -1.43 -30.64 25.36
CA ARG A 322 -2.35 -31.33 26.29
C ARG A 322 -2.86 -32.64 25.71
N ASP A 323 -3.23 -32.66 24.43
CA ASP A 323 -3.67 -33.88 23.77
C ASP A 323 -2.53 -34.89 23.61
N SER A 324 -1.33 -34.43 23.24
CA SER A 324 -0.15 -35.30 23.14
C SER A 324 0.25 -35.88 24.49
N THR A 325 0.20 -35.09 25.58
CA THR A 325 0.52 -35.58 26.93
C THR A 325 -0.58 -36.49 27.49
N ALA A 326 -1.85 -36.23 27.18
CA ALA A 326 -2.96 -37.12 27.52
C ALA A 326 -2.89 -38.45 26.74
N GLU A 327 -2.54 -38.41 25.44
CA GLU A 327 -2.37 -39.59 24.60
C GLU A 327 -1.12 -40.39 24.98
N LEU A 328 0.00 -39.73 25.34
CA LEU A 328 1.19 -40.38 25.91
C LEU A 328 0.92 -41.00 27.28
N ALA A 329 0.10 -40.36 28.13
CA ALA A 329 -0.33 -40.90 29.41
C ALA A 329 -1.26 -42.11 29.24
N ALA A 330 -2.19 -42.05 28.28
CA ALA A 330 -3.08 -43.16 27.93
C ALA A 330 -2.32 -44.37 27.36
N ARG A 331 -1.39 -44.14 26.43
CA ARG A 331 -0.53 -45.21 25.88
C ARG A 331 0.38 -45.84 26.94
N ARG A 332 0.83 -45.07 27.94
CA ARG A 332 1.59 -45.60 29.09
C ARG A 332 0.73 -46.46 30.03
N SER A 333 -0.53 -46.11 30.26
CA SER A 333 -1.42 -46.92 31.10
C SER A 333 -1.80 -48.23 30.40
N GLU A 334 -2.08 -48.20 29.09
CA GLU A 334 -2.37 -49.40 28.29
C GLU A 334 -1.17 -50.35 28.20
N ALA A 335 0.06 -49.83 28.08
CA ALA A 335 1.28 -50.63 28.10
C ALA A 335 1.55 -51.28 29.47
N SER A 336 1.06 -50.68 30.56
CA SER A 336 1.16 -51.21 31.93
C SER A 336 0.09 -52.24 32.26
N THR A 337 -1.00 -52.30 31.49
CA THR A 337 -2.11 -53.25 31.73
C THR A 337 -1.98 -54.52 30.87
N ARG A 338 -1.03 -54.55 29.94
CA ARG A 338 -0.69 -55.72 29.08
C ARG A 338 0.55 -56.49 29.54
N ARG A 339 1.03 -56.27 30.77
CA ARG A 339 2.09 -57.09 31.39
C ARG A 339 1.54 -57.99 32.48
#